data_AF-A0A7K8Y424-F1
#
_entry.id   AF-A0A7K8Y424-F1
#
_cell.length_a   1.000
_cell.length_b   1.000
_cell.length_c   1.000
_cell.angle_alpha   90.00
_cell.angle_beta   90.00
_cell.angle_gamma   90.00
#
_symmetry.space_group_name_H-M   'P 1'
#
loop_
_entity.id
_entity.type
_entity.pdbx_description
1 polymer ?
#
loop_
_entity_poly.entity_id
_entity_poly.type
_entity_poly.pdbx_seq_one_letter_code
_entity_poly.pdbx_strand_id
1 'polypeptide(L)'
;RRLFFDTHALVCLLEENGFTTQQSEVVVSALVKIMDNNLDMIYKDMVTKVQQEIALQQVMSHIGGVKKDMIILEKSEFSALRSENEKIKLELQQIKKQVMDEITKVRADNKLNLNLEKSRVKELVSSDNFLLKHLSTEESPNLGKSSFYTKSHAQQDRALTQTDRKIDTEVADLKTMLESHKLDNIKYLAGSVFTCLTVALGFYRLWI
;
A
#
# COMPACT_ATOMS: atom_id res chain seq x y z
N ARG A 1 57.67 -13.63 11.98
CA ARG A 1 58.89 -13.62 11.13
C ARG A 1 60.03 -13.17 12.05
N ARG A 2 61.02 -14.03 12.36
CA ARG A 2 62.12 -13.60 13.25
C ARG A 2 63.03 -12.65 12.48
N LEU A 3 63.22 -11.43 12.99
CA LEU A 3 64.28 -10.54 12.53
C LEU A 3 65.59 -11.11 13.08
N PHE A 4 66.55 -11.36 12.20
CA PHE A 4 67.88 -11.77 12.62
C PHE A 4 68.64 -10.49 12.97
N PHE A 5 68.88 -10.30 14.26
CA PHE A 5 69.68 -9.20 14.78
C PHE A 5 71.14 -9.65 14.81
N ASP A 6 72.01 -8.97 14.08
CA ASP A 6 73.44 -9.28 14.09
C ASP A 6 74.08 -8.70 15.36
N THR A 7 74.08 -9.52 16.42
CA THR A 7 74.65 -9.17 17.72
C THR A 7 76.15 -8.95 17.63
N HIS A 8 76.85 -9.68 16.74
CA HIS A 8 78.30 -9.61 16.65
C HIS A 8 78.77 -8.30 16.02
N ALA A 9 78.14 -7.89 14.91
CA ALA A 9 78.45 -6.61 14.27
C ALA A 9 78.25 -5.42 15.22
N LEU A 10 77.21 -5.48 16.08
CA LEU A 10 76.93 -4.42 17.05
C LEU A 10 77.96 -4.39 18.20
N VAL A 11 78.42 -5.56 18.66
CA VAL A 11 79.48 -5.66 19.67
C VAL A 11 80.79 -5.07 19.13
N CYS A 12 81.21 -5.46 17.92
CA CYS A 12 82.42 -4.90 17.29
C CYS A 12 82.34 -3.37 17.12
N LEU A 13 81.18 -2.86 16.70
CA LEU A 13 80.97 -1.41 16.57
C LEU A 13 81.10 -0.69 17.92
N LEU A 14 80.56 -1.25 19.00
CA LEU A 14 80.68 -0.65 20.34
C LEU A 14 82.12 -0.68 20.83
N GLU A 15 82.85 -1.77 20.58
CA GLU A 15 84.28 -1.88 20.90
C GLU A 15 85.14 -0.86 20.14
N GLU A 16 84.87 -0.64 18.84
CA GLU A 16 85.52 0.40 18.02
C GLU A 16 85.27 1.82 18.56
N ASN A 17 84.15 2.02 19.27
CA ASN A 17 83.78 3.29 19.90
C ASN A 17 84.24 3.41 21.37
N GLY A 18 85.11 2.50 21.83
CA GLY A 18 85.76 2.60 23.14
C GLY A 18 85.04 1.92 24.29
N PHE A 19 84.02 1.09 24.03
CA PHE A 19 83.40 0.23 25.04
C PHE A 19 84.23 -1.05 25.25
N THR A 20 84.23 -1.59 26.46
CA THR A 20 84.81 -2.92 26.70
C THR A 20 83.88 -4.00 26.17
N THR A 21 84.42 -5.18 25.81
CA THR A 21 83.63 -6.33 25.36
C THR A 21 82.45 -6.64 26.27
N GLN A 22 82.66 -6.63 27.59
CA GLN A 22 81.59 -6.84 28.57
C GLN A 22 80.50 -5.75 28.52
N GLN A 23 80.89 -4.48 28.36
CA GLN A 23 79.91 -3.40 28.25
C GLN A 23 79.11 -3.53 26.95
N SER A 24 79.79 -3.81 25.84
CA SER A 24 79.19 -4.02 24.53
C SER A 24 78.19 -5.18 24.55
N GLU A 25 78.56 -6.33 25.12
CA GLU A 25 77.68 -7.50 25.25
C GLU A 25 76.44 -7.21 26.11
N VAL A 26 76.58 -6.49 27.23
CA VAL A 26 75.46 -6.14 28.11
C VAL A 26 74.47 -5.21 27.40
N VAL A 27 74.97 -4.19 26.69
CA VAL A 27 74.14 -3.26 25.92
C VAL A 27 73.40 -3.99 24.79
N VAL A 28 74.10 -4.84 24.05
CA VAL A 28 73.52 -5.64 22.96
C VAL A 28 72.48 -6.62 23.50
N SER A 29 72.74 -7.28 24.64
CA SER A 29 71.79 -8.17 25.29
C SER A 29 70.50 -7.44 25.72
N ALA A 30 70.63 -6.24 26.27
CA ALA A 30 69.48 -5.41 26.63
C ALA A 30 68.67 -5.00 25.39
N LEU A 31 69.34 -4.61 24.29
CA LEU A 31 68.70 -4.27 23.03
C LEU A 31 67.93 -5.45 22.42
N VAL A 32 68.52 -6.64 22.42
CA VAL A 32 67.85 -7.86 21.94
C VAL A 32 66.59 -8.14 22.75
N LYS A 33 66.66 -8.06 24.09
CA LYS A 33 65.48 -8.25 24.95
C LYS A 33 64.38 -7.21 24.69
N ILE A 34 64.74 -5.94 24.51
CA ILE A 34 63.78 -4.88 24.19
C ILE A 34 63.16 -5.13 22.81
N MET A 35 63.97 -5.53 21.83
CA MET A 35 63.51 -5.83 20.48
C MET A 35 62.56 -7.03 20.45
N ASP A 36 62.89 -8.11 21.15
CA ASP A 36 62.03 -9.30 21.26
C ASP A 36 60.69 -8.94 21.90
N ASN A 37 60.71 -8.21 23.02
CA ASN A 37 59.48 -7.75 23.69
C ASN A 37 58.63 -6.82 22.79
N ASN A 38 59.27 -5.89 22.08
CA ASN A 38 58.57 -5.00 21.15
C ASN A 38 57.98 -5.78 19.97
N LEU A 39 58.73 -6.71 19.39
CA LEU A 39 58.24 -7.53 18.28
C LEU A 39 57.05 -8.39 18.72
N ASP A 40 57.10 -9.03 19.89
CA ASP A 40 55.98 -9.81 20.42
C ASP A 40 54.73 -8.95 20.65
N MET A 41 54.90 -7.72 21.13
CA MET A 41 53.79 -6.78 21.30
C MET A 41 53.19 -6.37 19.95
N ILE A 42 54.02 -5.99 18.97
CA ILE A 42 53.54 -5.59 17.66
C ILE A 42 52.90 -6.78 16.92
N TYR A 43 53.45 -8.00 17.05
CA TYR A 43 52.86 -9.19 16.43
C TYR A 43 51.53 -9.62 17.05
N LYS A 44 51.26 -9.30 18.32
CA LYS A 44 49.95 -9.53 18.94
C LYS A 44 48.87 -8.63 18.37
N ASP A 45 49.18 -7.37 18.11
CA ASP A 45 48.22 -6.38 17.61
C ASP A 45 48.10 -6.39 16.07
N MET A 46 49.10 -6.94 15.37
CA MET A 46 49.06 -7.10 13.93
C MET A 46 48.19 -8.28 13.48
N VAL A 47 47.44 -8.07 12.41
CA VAL A 47 46.71 -9.14 11.71
C VAL A 47 47.64 -9.83 10.72
N THR A 48 47.67 -11.16 10.76
CA THR A 48 48.45 -11.95 9.80
C THR A 48 47.77 -11.99 8.44
N LYS A 49 48.55 -12.14 7.36
CA LYS A 49 48.00 -12.29 6.00
C LYS A 49 47.02 -13.45 5.88
N VAL A 50 47.29 -14.56 6.59
CA VAL A 50 46.41 -15.73 6.63
C VAL A 50 45.07 -15.39 7.29
N GLN A 51 45.08 -14.70 8.45
CA GLN A 51 43.84 -14.25 9.09
C GLN A 51 43.05 -13.27 8.21
N GLN A 52 43.74 -12.36 7.52
CA GLN A 52 43.11 -11.45 6.57
C GLN A 52 42.42 -12.21 5.41
N GLU A 53 43.07 -13.24 4.87
CA GLU A 53 42.52 -14.06 3.79
C GLU A 53 41.31 -14.90 4.23
N ILE A 54 41.34 -15.47 5.44
CA ILE A 54 40.20 -16.18 6.04
C ILE A 54 39.01 -15.22 6.19
N ALA A 55 39.23 -14.03 6.74
CA ALA A 55 38.17 -13.03 6.89
C ALA A 55 37.59 -12.62 5.53
N LEU A 56 38.45 -12.44 4.52
CA LEU A 56 38.02 -12.12 3.17
C LEU A 56 37.19 -13.26 2.54
N GLN A 57 37.59 -14.52 2.73
CA GLN A 57 36.80 -15.67 2.28
C GLN A 57 35.44 -15.76 2.96
N GLN A 58 35.36 -15.48 4.27
CA GLN A 58 34.08 -15.42 4.98
C GLN A 58 33.17 -14.34 4.41
N VAL A 59 33.68 -13.12 4.21
CA VAL A 59 32.91 -12.03 3.59
C VAL A 59 32.44 -12.41 2.19
N MET A 60 33.30 -13.00 1.36
CA MET A 60 32.94 -13.47 0.03
C MET A 60 31.85 -14.56 0.06
N SER A 61 31.90 -15.46 1.03
CA SER A 61 30.87 -16.48 1.24
C SER A 61 29.51 -15.85 1.57
N HIS A 62 29.49 -14.88 2.50
CA HIS A 62 28.27 -14.15 2.84
C HIS A 62 27.69 -13.38 1.65
N ILE A 63 28.54 -12.69 0.87
CA ILE A 63 28.12 -12.01 -0.37
C ILE A 63 27.52 -13.01 -1.36
N GLY A 64 28.12 -14.20 -1.50
CA GLY A 64 27.59 -15.27 -2.34
C GLY A 64 26.22 -15.78 -1.89
N GLY A 65 25.99 -15.87 -0.58
CA GLY A 65 24.68 -16.19 0.01
C GLY A 65 23.63 -15.14 -0.33
N VAL A 66 23.89 -13.87 -0.02
CA VAL A 66 22.98 -12.75 -0.31
C VAL A 66 22.63 -12.67 -1.80
N LYS A 67 23.62 -12.88 -2.68
CA LYS A 67 23.39 -12.89 -4.13
C LYS A 67 22.44 -14.02 -4.56
N LYS A 68 22.54 -15.21 -3.94
CA LYS A 68 21.63 -16.31 -4.22
C LYS A 68 20.21 -15.96 -3.80
N ASP A 69 20.04 -15.41 -2.60
CA ASP A 69 18.74 -15.03 -2.05
C ASP A 69 18.08 -13.94 -2.92
N MET A 70 18.85 -12.95 -3.36
CA MET A 70 18.40 -11.93 -4.31
C MET A 70 17.89 -12.55 -5.62
N ILE A 71 18.61 -13.51 -6.20
CA ILE A 71 18.19 -14.17 -7.44
C ILE A 71 16.89 -14.98 -7.22
N ILE A 72 16.76 -15.66 -6.08
CA ILE A 72 15.54 -16.40 -5.73
C ILE A 72 14.35 -15.44 -5.62
N LEU A 73 14.54 -14.33 -4.92
CA LEU A 73 13.53 -13.29 -4.75
C LEU A 73 13.08 -12.73 -6.11
N GLU A 74 14.03 -12.31 -6.95
CA GLU A 74 13.75 -11.75 -8.29
C GLU A 74 13.07 -12.74 -9.23
N LYS A 75 13.49 -14.01 -9.23
CA LYS A 75 12.96 -14.99 -10.19
C LYS A 75 11.69 -15.67 -9.72
N SER A 76 11.60 -16.00 -8.43
CA SER A 76 10.51 -16.81 -7.91
C SER A 76 9.38 -15.95 -7.35
N GLU A 77 9.68 -15.11 -6.36
CA GLU A 77 8.65 -14.38 -5.62
C GLU A 77 8.06 -13.24 -6.45
N PHE A 78 8.90 -12.46 -7.14
CA PHE A 78 8.41 -11.42 -8.04
C PHE A 78 7.59 -11.98 -9.20
N SER A 79 7.97 -13.12 -9.76
CA SER A 79 7.19 -13.77 -10.83
C SER A 79 5.84 -14.27 -10.33
N ALA A 80 5.80 -14.86 -9.12
CA ALA A 80 4.56 -15.30 -8.49
C ALA A 80 3.62 -14.11 -8.22
N LEU A 81 4.14 -13.04 -7.60
CA LEU A 81 3.38 -11.81 -7.34
C LEU A 81 2.86 -11.16 -8.62
N ARG A 82 3.66 -11.17 -9.69
CA ARG A 82 3.23 -10.64 -11.00
C ARG A 82 2.09 -11.46 -11.58
N SER A 83 2.17 -12.79 -11.51
CA SER A 83 1.11 -13.68 -11.98
C SER A 83 -0.18 -13.50 -11.17
N GLU A 84 -0.08 -13.36 -9.86
CA GLU A 84 -1.23 -13.13 -8.98
C GLU A 84 -1.87 -11.76 -9.23
N ASN A 85 -1.07 -10.72 -9.45
CA ASN A 85 -1.58 -9.40 -9.85
C ASN A 85 -2.35 -9.43 -11.16
N GLU A 86 -1.83 -10.10 -12.20
CA GLU A 86 -2.56 -10.24 -13.47
C GLU A 86 -3.86 -11.03 -13.31
N LYS A 87 -3.87 -12.08 -12.46
CA LYS A 87 -5.09 -12.83 -12.15
C LYS A 87 -6.13 -11.93 -11.47
N ILE A 88 -5.77 -11.21 -10.41
CA ILE A 88 -6.67 -10.29 -9.69
C ILE A 88 -7.21 -9.21 -10.64
N LYS A 89 -6.38 -8.69 -11.55
CA LYS A 89 -6.80 -7.71 -12.55
C LYS A 89 -7.84 -8.26 -13.52
N LEU A 90 -7.70 -9.51 -13.96
CA LEU A 90 -8.69 -10.17 -14.81
C LEU A 90 -10.00 -10.41 -14.06
N GLU A 91 -9.94 -10.91 -12.82
CA GLU A 91 -11.12 -11.10 -11.97
C GLU A 91 -11.86 -9.78 -11.72
N LEU A 92 -11.13 -8.70 -11.47
CA LEU A 92 -11.70 -7.36 -11.31
C LEU A 92 -12.42 -6.88 -12.59
N GLN A 93 -11.81 -7.10 -13.76
CA GLN A 93 -12.44 -6.77 -15.04
C GLN A 93 -13.71 -7.58 -15.27
N GLN A 94 -13.72 -8.86 -14.90
CA GLN A 94 -14.88 -9.74 -15.02
C GLN A 94 -16.02 -9.29 -14.11
N ILE A 95 -15.74 -9.02 -12.84
CA ILE A 95 -16.74 -8.52 -11.88
C ILE A 95 -17.29 -7.18 -12.35
N LYS A 96 -16.43 -6.26 -12.80
CA LYS A 96 -16.88 -4.96 -13.34
C LYS A 96 -17.85 -5.14 -14.50
N LYS A 97 -17.57 -6.07 -15.42
CA LYS A 97 -18.45 -6.37 -16.54
C LYS A 97 -19.79 -6.92 -16.07
N GLN A 98 -19.76 -7.94 -15.20
CA GLN A 98 -20.97 -8.55 -14.63
C GLN A 98 -21.87 -7.51 -13.94
N VAL A 99 -21.29 -6.62 -13.13
CA VAL A 99 -22.03 -5.56 -12.46
C VAL A 99 -22.65 -4.58 -13.46
N MET A 100 -21.93 -4.18 -14.52
CA MET A 100 -22.53 -3.32 -15.55
C MET A 100 -23.67 -4.00 -16.31
N ASP A 101 -23.55 -5.29 -16.59
CA ASP A 101 -24.59 -6.07 -17.26
C ASP A 101 -25.85 -6.17 -16.36
N GLU A 102 -25.68 -6.48 -15.07
CA GLU A 102 -26.79 -6.52 -14.10
C GLU A 102 -27.44 -5.14 -13.89
N ILE A 103 -26.66 -4.05 -13.81
CA ILE A 103 -27.21 -2.69 -13.74
C ILE A 103 -28.07 -2.38 -14.97
N THR A 104 -27.61 -2.79 -16.16
CA THR A 104 -28.32 -2.54 -17.41
C THR A 104 -29.62 -3.35 -17.46
N LYS A 105 -29.58 -4.60 -17.02
CA LYS A 105 -30.74 -5.49 -16.91
C LYS A 105 -31.78 -4.95 -15.94
N VAL A 106 -31.39 -4.65 -14.69
CA VAL A 106 -32.29 -4.07 -13.67
C VAL A 106 -32.90 -2.75 -14.15
N ARG A 107 -32.13 -1.91 -14.85
CA ARG A 107 -32.64 -0.67 -15.44
C ARG A 107 -33.70 -0.93 -16.50
N ALA A 108 -33.48 -1.90 -17.39
CA ALA A 108 -34.44 -2.26 -18.42
C ALA A 108 -35.73 -2.83 -17.81
N ASP A 109 -35.60 -3.75 -16.85
CA ASP A 109 -36.72 -4.36 -16.12
C ASP A 109 -37.55 -3.29 -15.39
N ASN A 110 -36.90 -2.37 -14.67
CA ASN A 110 -37.60 -1.28 -13.99
C ASN A 110 -38.33 -0.35 -14.97
N LYS A 111 -37.72 -0.03 -16.12
CA LYS A 111 -38.37 0.79 -17.15
C LYS A 111 -39.60 0.07 -17.71
N LEU A 112 -39.53 -1.23 -17.95
CA LEU A 112 -40.66 -2.02 -18.43
C LEU A 112 -41.79 -2.04 -17.39
N ASN A 113 -41.47 -2.35 -16.12
CA ASN A 113 -42.43 -2.37 -15.02
C ASN A 113 -43.14 -1.03 -14.86
N LEU A 114 -42.42 0.10 -14.89
CA LEU A 114 -43.02 1.43 -14.81
C LEU A 114 -43.96 1.72 -15.98
N ASN A 115 -43.63 1.28 -17.19
CA ASN A 115 -44.50 1.46 -18.35
C ASN A 115 -45.76 0.60 -18.28
N LEU A 116 -45.64 -0.64 -17.80
CA LEU A 116 -46.79 -1.51 -17.55
C LEU A 116 -47.71 -0.92 -16.48
N GLU A 117 -47.15 -0.46 -15.36
CA GLU A 117 -47.93 0.14 -14.27
C GLU A 117 -48.61 1.44 -14.71
N LYS A 118 -47.90 2.30 -15.45
CA LYS A 118 -48.49 3.51 -16.04
C LYS A 118 -49.66 3.18 -16.98
N SER A 119 -49.56 2.09 -17.74
CA SER A 119 -50.62 1.65 -18.65
C SER A 119 -51.84 1.14 -17.88
N ARG A 120 -51.61 0.34 -16.82
CA ARG A 120 -52.66 -0.11 -15.88
C ARG A 120 -53.37 1.05 -15.20
N VAL A 121 -52.62 2.02 -14.68
CA VAL A 121 -53.19 3.22 -14.05
C VAL A 121 -54.02 4.00 -15.07
N LYS A 122 -53.54 4.16 -16.31
CA LYS A 122 -54.31 4.84 -17.36
C LYS A 122 -55.61 4.10 -17.71
N GLU A 123 -55.59 2.77 -17.75
CA GLU A 123 -56.78 1.96 -18.00
C GLU A 123 -57.80 2.08 -16.87
N LEU A 124 -57.35 1.98 -15.60
CA LEU A 124 -58.18 2.20 -14.42
C LEU A 124 -58.83 3.58 -14.43
N VAL A 125 -58.05 4.64 -14.68
CA VAL A 125 -58.57 6.02 -14.77
C VAL A 125 -59.57 6.17 -15.92
N SER A 126 -59.33 5.50 -17.06
CA SER A 126 -60.26 5.56 -18.20
C SER A 126 -61.57 4.83 -17.90
N SER A 127 -61.49 3.67 -17.23
CA SER A 127 -62.64 2.89 -16.77
C SER A 127 -63.48 3.67 -15.74
N ASP A 128 -62.82 4.26 -14.74
CA ASP A 128 -63.47 5.12 -13.75
C ASP A 128 -64.19 6.29 -14.42
N ASN A 129 -63.53 6.99 -15.36
CA ASN A 129 -64.14 8.08 -16.12
C ASN A 129 -65.34 7.61 -16.98
N PHE A 130 -65.30 6.39 -17.50
CA PHE A 130 -66.41 5.81 -18.26
C PHE A 130 -67.62 5.53 -17.36
N LEU A 131 -67.39 4.86 -16.21
CA LEU A 131 -68.44 4.63 -15.21
C LEU A 131 -69.06 5.95 -14.74
N LEU A 132 -68.22 6.96 -14.50
CA LEU A 132 -68.60 8.31 -14.12
C LEU A 132 -69.56 8.95 -15.15
N LYS A 133 -69.28 8.77 -16.44
CA LYS A 133 -70.12 9.26 -17.54
C LYS A 133 -71.46 8.53 -17.61
N HIS A 134 -71.47 7.21 -17.38
CA HIS A 134 -72.70 6.42 -17.35
C HIS A 134 -73.60 6.77 -16.14
N LEU A 135 -73.03 6.89 -14.93
CA LEU A 135 -73.74 7.38 -13.74
C LEU A 135 -74.21 8.84 -13.86
N SER A 136 -73.66 9.60 -14.83
CA SER A 136 -74.11 10.95 -15.15
C SER A 136 -75.21 10.98 -16.21
N THR A 137 -75.48 9.86 -16.90
CA THR A 137 -76.48 9.77 -17.98
C THR A 137 -77.83 9.23 -17.49
N GLU A 138 -77.86 8.45 -16.39
CA GLU A 138 -79.09 7.80 -15.92
C GLU A 138 -79.89 8.50 -14.80
N GLU A 139 -79.43 9.58 -14.16
CA GLU A 139 -80.27 10.31 -13.18
C GLU A 139 -80.06 11.85 -13.13
N SER A 140 -81.17 12.54 -12.86
CA SER A 140 -81.45 13.99 -12.76
C SER A 140 -80.40 14.89 -12.05
N PRO A 141 -80.47 16.23 -12.23
CA PRO A 141 -79.39 17.16 -11.88
C PRO A 141 -79.35 17.41 -10.38
N ASN A 142 -78.23 17.11 -9.71
CA ASN A 142 -77.96 17.75 -8.41
C ASN A 142 -76.48 17.77 -8.01
N LEU A 143 -76.01 19.01 -7.84
CA LEU A 143 -74.95 19.65 -7.06
C LEU A 143 -73.93 18.85 -6.20
N GLY A 144 -74.05 17.54 -5.99
CA GLY A 144 -73.13 16.73 -5.18
C GLY A 144 -71.96 16.08 -5.94
N LYS A 145 -72.11 15.84 -7.26
CA LYS A 145 -71.15 15.07 -8.05
C LYS A 145 -69.83 15.83 -8.32
N SER A 146 -69.89 17.13 -8.60
CA SER A 146 -68.69 17.97 -8.82
C SER A 146 -67.76 18.02 -7.59
N SER A 147 -68.32 18.07 -6.37
CA SER A 147 -67.51 18.12 -5.14
C SER A 147 -66.76 16.80 -4.85
N PHE A 148 -67.23 15.66 -5.36
CA PHE A 148 -66.56 14.37 -5.16
C PHE A 148 -65.38 14.19 -6.13
N TYR A 149 -65.55 14.58 -7.40
CA TYR A 149 -64.48 14.52 -8.41
C TYR A 149 -63.33 15.48 -8.12
N THR A 150 -63.64 16.71 -7.67
CA THR A 150 -62.59 17.67 -7.29
C THR A 150 -61.84 17.21 -6.03
N LYS A 151 -62.50 16.53 -5.08
CA LYS A 151 -61.83 15.98 -3.89
C LYS A 151 -60.98 14.75 -4.23
N SER A 152 -61.43 13.85 -5.10
CA SER A 152 -60.67 12.66 -5.50
C SER A 152 -59.41 13.04 -6.30
N HIS A 153 -59.52 13.93 -7.28
CA HIS A 153 -58.36 14.46 -8.01
C HIS A 153 -57.41 15.26 -7.11
N ALA A 154 -57.93 16.11 -6.22
CA ALA A 154 -57.09 16.85 -5.27
C ALA A 154 -56.38 15.93 -4.26
N GLN A 155 -56.97 14.78 -3.90
CA GLN A 155 -56.35 13.79 -3.03
C GLN A 155 -55.27 12.98 -3.77
N GLN A 156 -55.47 12.68 -5.04
CA GLN A 156 -54.49 12.02 -5.90
C GLN A 156 -53.28 12.94 -6.20
N ASP A 157 -53.51 14.22 -6.50
CA ASP A 157 -52.42 15.20 -6.69
C ASP A 157 -51.64 15.46 -5.40
N ARG A 158 -52.30 15.41 -4.23
CA ARG A 158 -51.63 15.47 -2.92
C ARG A 158 -50.74 14.24 -2.68
N ALA A 159 -51.20 13.04 -3.06
CA ALA A 159 -50.42 11.83 -2.93
C ALA A 159 -49.21 11.81 -3.90
N LEU A 160 -49.40 12.28 -5.12
CA LEU A 160 -48.33 12.42 -6.11
C LEU A 160 -47.28 13.45 -5.65
N THR A 161 -47.70 14.65 -5.22
CA THR A 161 -46.78 15.67 -4.70
C THR A 161 -46.09 15.24 -3.40
N GLN A 162 -46.73 14.41 -2.57
CA GLN A 162 -46.10 13.82 -1.39
C GLN A 162 -45.02 12.80 -1.77
N THR A 163 -45.26 12.01 -2.81
CA THR A 163 -44.30 11.01 -3.31
C THR A 163 -43.13 11.69 -4.02
N ASP A 164 -43.40 12.73 -4.82
CA ASP A 164 -42.38 13.53 -5.51
C ASP A 164 -41.45 14.24 -4.52
N ARG A 165 -42.02 14.83 -3.46
CA ARG A 165 -41.22 15.42 -2.36
C ARG A 165 -40.40 14.38 -1.62
N LYS A 166 -40.92 13.15 -1.45
CA LYS A 166 -40.14 12.05 -0.86
C LYS A 166 -38.96 11.67 -1.75
N ILE A 167 -39.18 11.56 -3.06
CA ILE A 167 -38.13 11.28 -4.04
C ILE A 167 -37.06 12.39 -4.01
N ASP A 168 -37.45 13.65 -4.00
CA ASP A 168 -36.51 14.78 -3.90
C ASP A 168 -35.68 14.74 -2.60
N THR A 169 -36.32 14.36 -1.49
CA THR A 169 -35.64 14.23 -0.19
C THR A 169 -34.65 13.07 -0.21
N GLU A 170 -35.06 11.90 -0.72
CA GLU A 170 -34.17 10.74 -0.84
C GLU A 170 -33.01 11.01 -1.80
N VAL A 171 -33.23 11.72 -2.91
CA VAL A 171 -32.17 12.12 -3.85
C VAL A 171 -31.20 13.10 -3.20
N ALA A 172 -31.69 14.06 -2.41
CA ALA A 172 -30.83 14.98 -1.65
C ALA A 172 -30.00 14.23 -0.60
N ASP A 173 -30.58 13.29 0.13
CA ASP A 173 -29.89 12.45 1.12
C ASP A 173 -28.85 11.53 0.47
N LEU A 174 -29.16 10.92 -0.67
CA LEU A 174 -28.16 10.14 -1.42
C LEU A 174 -27.00 11.02 -1.91
N LYS A 175 -27.29 12.26 -2.31
CA LYS A 175 -26.25 13.19 -2.77
C LYS A 175 -25.33 13.63 -1.63
N THR A 176 -25.87 13.95 -0.46
CA THR A 176 -25.06 14.32 0.72
C THR A 176 -24.22 13.14 1.20
N MET A 177 -24.77 11.92 1.21
CA MET A 177 -24.03 10.70 1.54
C MET A 177 -22.91 10.41 0.53
N LEU A 178 -23.13 10.65 -0.76
CA LEU A 178 -22.09 10.51 -1.78
C LEU A 178 -20.97 11.54 -1.59
N GLU A 179 -21.32 12.79 -1.30
CA GLU A 179 -20.36 13.87 -1.05
C GLU A 179 -19.53 13.59 0.22
N SER A 180 -20.14 13.09 1.29
CA SER A 180 -19.42 12.71 2.52
C SER A 180 -18.45 11.55 2.25
N HIS A 181 -18.88 10.51 1.53
CA HIS A 181 -18.02 9.37 1.20
C HIS A 181 -16.84 9.77 0.29
N LYS A 182 -17.05 10.71 -0.64
CA LYS A 182 -15.94 11.28 -1.43
C LYS A 182 -14.95 12.02 -0.57
N LEU A 183 -15.42 12.85 0.36
CA LEU A 183 -14.56 13.60 1.28
C LEU A 183 -13.75 12.67 2.18
N ASP A 184 -14.35 11.61 2.70
CA ASP A 184 -13.64 10.66 3.55
C ASP A 184 -12.59 9.88 2.76
N ASN A 185 -12.88 9.44 1.54
CA ASN A 185 -11.87 8.84 0.67
C ASN A 185 -10.69 9.77 0.41
N ILE A 186 -10.93 11.07 0.19
CA ILE A 186 -9.86 12.07 0.01
C ILE A 186 -9.04 12.22 1.30
N LYS A 187 -9.67 12.26 2.48
CA LYS A 187 -8.98 12.32 3.77
C LYS A 187 -8.09 11.10 4.00
N TYR A 188 -8.61 9.89 3.77
CA TYR A 188 -7.84 8.65 3.95
C TYR A 188 -6.68 8.55 2.96
N LEU A 189 -6.87 9.00 1.72
CA LEU A 189 -5.80 9.05 0.72
C LEU A 189 -4.71 10.05 1.11
N ALA A 190 -5.08 11.24 1.58
CA ALA A 190 -4.11 12.23 2.05
C ALA A 190 -3.34 11.72 3.28
N GLY A 191 -4.03 11.07 4.22
CA GLY A 191 -3.43 10.45 5.40
C GLY A 191 -2.41 9.37 5.06
N SER A 192 -2.74 8.45 4.13
CA SER A 192 -1.83 7.37 3.74
C SER A 192 -0.56 7.90 3.06
N VAL A 193 -0.69 8.85 2.14
CA VAL A 193 0.45 9.49 1.47
C VAL A 193 1.36 10.20 2.48
N PHE A 194 0.78 10.93 3.45
CA PHE A 194 1.54 11.63 4.48
C PHE A 194 2.28 10.66 5.41
N THR A 195 1.66 9.53 5.78
CA THR A 195 2.32 8.48 6.58
C THR A 195 3.48 7.84 5.83
N CYS A 196 3.32 7.53 4.53
CA CYS A 196 4.40 6.99 3.71
C CYS A 196 5.58 7.95 3.58
N LEU A 197 5.31 9.26 3.38
CA LEU A 197 6.35 10.30 3.34
C LEU A 197 7.10 10.41 4.67
N THR A 198 6.38 10.37 5.79
CA THR A 198 6.98 10.45 7.13
C THR A 198 7.92 9.27 7.38
N VAL A 199 7.51 8.05 7.01
CA VAL A 199 8.34 6.84 7.12
C VAL A 199 9.57 6.96 6.21
N ALA A 200 9.41 7.36 4.96
CA ALA A 200 10.51 7.54 4.02
C ALA A 200 11.54 8.57 4.49
N LEU A 201 11.09 9.70 5.03
CA LEU A 201 11.97 10.72 5.62
C LEU A 201 12.70 10.21 6.86
N GLY A 202 12.04 9.38 7.69
CA GLY A 202 12.67 8.72 8.83
C GLY A 202 13.80 7.77 8.42
N PHE A 203 13.59 6.96 7.37
CA PHE A 203 14.63 6.11 6.81
C PHE A 203 15.78 6.90 6.18
N TYR A 204 15.46 7.97 5.43
CA TYR A 204 16.48 8.84 4.85
C TYR A 204 17.38 9.46 5.93
N ARG A 205 16.79 9.85 7.07
CA ARG A 205 17.53 10.45 8.19
C ARG A 205 18.37 9.44 8.99
N LEU A 206 18.03 8.16 8.97
CA LEU A 206 18.84 7.09 9.57
C LEU A 206 19.99 6.64 8.66
N TRP A 207 19.90 6.92 7.35
CA TRP A 207 20.88 6.52 6.35
C TRP A 207 21.99 7.57 6.14
N ILE A 208 21.72 8.84 6.46
CA ILE A 208 22.71 9.93 6.43
C ILE A 208 23.45 10.05 7.77
#